data_AF-Q7MZZ3-F1
#
_entry.id   AF-Q7MZZ3-F1
#
_cell.length_a   1.000
_cell.length_b   1.000
_cell.length_c   1.000
_cell.angle_alpha   90.00
_cell.angle_beta   90.00
_cell.angle_gamma   90.00
#
_symmetry.space_group_name_H-M   'P 1'
#
loop_
_entity.id
_entity.type
_entity.pdbx_description
1 polymer ?
#
loop_
_entity_poly.entity_id
_entity_poly.type
_entity_poly.pdbx_seq_one_letter_code
_entity_poly.pdbx_strand_id
1 'polypeptide(L)'
;MHGRAKSLNRETQGNGDSFNMRVKSHFSSKSLIAQQAVTWIREGMIIALDASSTCWYLAKQLPDINITIFTNSIRICHQLSKKKNIQLISSGGVLHRKYACYINSSLITQLKNLEIDLFIFSCDGIDANGDLWDSNIDNAQFKEINPNSA
;
A
#
# COMPACT_ATOMS: atom_id res chain seq x y z
N MET A 1 -6.41 15.46 -3.77
CA MET A 1 -5.48 15.59 -2.62
C MET A 1 -4.09 15.26 -3.16
N HIS A 2 -3.17 16.23 -3.18
CA HIS A 2 -1.89 16.13 -3.88
C HIS A 2 -0.85 15.46 -2.96
N GLY A 3 -0.84 14.13 -2.90
CA GLY A 3 0.08 13.38 -2.04
C GLY A 3 1.52 13.44 -2.55
N ARG A 4 2.30 14.41 -2.09
CA ARG A 4 3.76 14.40 -2.24
C ARG A 4 4.33 13.80 -0.96
N ALA A 5 4.91 12.61 -1.05
CA ALA A 5 5.65 12.02 0.07
C ALA A 5 7.07 12.59 0.07
N LYS A 6 7.55 13.13 1.19
CA LYS A 6 8.93 13.60 1.36
C LYS A 6 9.70 12.66 2.29
N SER A 7 10.93 12.29 1.91
CA SER A 7 11.80 11.43 2.74
C SER A 7 12.55 12.24 3.80
N LEU A 8 12.64 11.72 5.02
CA LEU A 8 13.51 12.26 6.08
C LEU A 8 15.01 11.94 5.85
N ASN A 9 15.87 12.86 6.29
CA ASN A 9 17.32 12.85 6.15
C ASN A 9 18.02 11.57 6.70
N ARG A 10 19.19 11.28 6.11
CA ARG A 10 19.99 10.03 6.08
C ARG A 10 20.38 9.30 7.39
N GLU A 11 20.01 9.76 8.59
CA GLU A 11 20.58 9.22 9.84
C GLU A 11 19.66 8.33 10.69
N THR A 12 18.43 8.04 10.25
CA THR A 12 17.48 7.16 10.97
C THR A 12 17.08 5.90 10.19
N GLN A 13 17.99 5.36 9.36
CA GLN A 13 17.82 4.03 8.77
C GLN A 13 17.89 2.94 9.86
N GLY A 14 16.80 2.72 10.59
CA GLY A 14 16.80 1.68 11.63
C GLY A 14 15.59 1.64 12.54
N ASN A 15 14.99 2.79 12.88
CA ASN A 15 14.14 2.93 14.07
C ASN A 15 12.61 2.83 13.83
N GLY A 16 12.17 2.39 12.65
CA GLY A 16 10.74 2.11 12.43
C GLY A 16 10.31 0.81 13.11
N ASP A 17 9.17 0.82 13.80
CA ASP A 17 8.56 -0.36 14.42
C ASP A 17 8.51 -1.54 13.45
N SER A 18 8.78 -2.75 13.93
CA SER A 18 8.66 -3.95 13.08
C SER A 18 7.22 -4.12 12.55
N PHE A 19 7.04 -4.75 11.39
CA PHE A 19 5.71 -5.00 10.83
C PHE A 19 4.77 -5.67 11.86
N ASN A 20 5.29 -6.63 12.63
CA ASN A 20 4.52 -7.33 13.66
C ASN A 20 4.08 -6.40 14.80
N MET A 21 4.92 -5.43 15.20
CA MET A 21 4.54 -4.39 16.16
C MET A 21 3.47 -3.48 15.55
N ARG A 22 3.64 -3.05 14.30
CA ARG A 22 2.65 -2.20 13.61
C ARG A 22 1.31 -2.89 13.37
N VAL A 23 1.29 -4.21 13.16
CA VAL A 23 0.04 -4.98 13.07
C VAL A 23 -0.68 -4.99 14.41
N LYS A 24 0.04 -5.13 15.52
CA LYS A 24 -0.54 -5.15 16.87
C LYS A 24 -0.96 -3.77 17.35
N SER A 25 -0.19 -2.73 17.03
CA SER A 25 -0.49 -1.36 17.43
C SER A 25 -1.72 -0.82 16.71
N HIS A 26 -2.60 -0.16 17.47
CA HIS A 26 -3.83 0.46 16.94
C HIS A 26 -4.69 -0.50 16.09
N PHE A 27 -4.72 -1.79 16.46
CA PHE A 27 -5.47 -2.82 15.75
C PHE A 27 -6.93 -2.40 15.51
N SER A 28 -7.64 -1.97 16.55
CA SER A 28 -9.05 -1.60 16.46
C SER A 28 -9.28 -0.49 15.45
N SER A 29 -8.46 0.57 15.49
CA SER A 29 -8.55 1.70 14.55
C SER A 29 -8.26 1.26 13.10
N LYS A 30 -7.21 0.46 12.88
CA LYS A 30 -6.87 -0.05 11.54
C LYS A 30 -7.94 -0.99 10.99
N SER A 31 -8.54 -1.81 11.85
CA SER A 31 -9.65 -2.68 11.48
C SER A 31 -10.90 -1.89 11.09
N LEU A 32 -11.20 -0.79 11.78
CA LEU A 32 -12.32 0.11 11.43
C LEU A 32 -12.07 0.83 10.10
N ILE A 33 -10.86 1.33 9.88
CA ILE A 33 -10.47 1.93 8.59
C ILE A 33 -10.65 0.90 7.45
N ALA A 34 -10.19 -0.33 7.67
CA ALA A 34 -10.37 -1.41 6.71
C ALA A 34 -11.84 -1.70 6.42
N GLN A 35 -12.69 -1.80 7.46
CA GLN A 35 -14.13 -2.03 7.29
C GLN A 35 -14.79 -0.93 6.46
N GLN A 36 -14.46 0.33 6.73
CA GLN A 36 -14.99 1.45 5.97
C GLN A 36 -14.50 1.42 4.52
N ALA A 37 -13.22 1.17 4.29
CA ALA A 37 -12.64 1.10 2.95
C ALA A 37 -13.24 -0.02 2.10
N VAL A 38 -13.57 -1.18 2.69
CA VAL A 38 -14.26 -2.27 1.97
C VAL A 38 -15.59 -1.81 1.38
N THR A 39 -16.30 -0.87 2.02
CA THR A 39 -17.61 -0.40 1.53
C THR A 39 -17.53 0.36 0.21
N TRP A 40 -16.34 0.89 -0.15
CA TRP A 40 -16.09 1.58 -1.41
C TRP A 40 -15.76 0.64 -2.56
N ILE A 41 -15.45 -0.62 -2.25
CA ILE A 41 -14.99 -1.60 -3.24
C ILE A 41 -16.18 -2.26 -3.92
N ARG A 42 -16.11 -2.33 -5.26
CA ARG A 42 -17.11 -2.88 -6.16
C ARG A 42 -16.45 -3.81 -7.17
N GLU A 43 -17.23 -4.73 -7.73
CA GLU A 43 -16.74 -5.59 -8.81
C GLU A 43 -16.27 -4.78 -10.01
N GLY A 44 -15.24 -5.28 -10.69
CA GLY A 44 -14.58 -4.64 -11.83
C GLY A 44 -13.46 -3.67 -11.45
N MET A 45 -13.34 -3.26 -10.18
CA MET A 45 -12.35 -2.25 -9.78
C MET A 45 -10.91 -2.76 -9.82
N ILE A 46 -10.00 -1.87 -10.20
CA ILE A 46 -8.54 -2.01 -10.07
C ILE A 46 -8.07 -1.17 -8.87
N ILE A 47 -7.49 -1.85 -7.88
CA ILE A 47 -7.15 -1.24 -6.59
C ILE A 47 -5.66 -1.41 -6.31
N ALA A 48 -4.98 -0.32 -6.02
CA ALA A 48 -3.59 -0.34 -5.59
C ALA A 48 -3.49 -0.33 -4.05
N LEU A 49 -2.64 -1.18 -3.48
CA LEU A 49 -2.38 -1.30 -2.05
C LEU A 49 -0.88 -1.24 -1.75
N ASP A 50 -0.46 -0.33 -0.88
CA ASP A 50 0.93 -0.25 -0.41
C ASP A 50 1.31 -1.35 0.59
N ALA A 51 2.61 -1.49 0.90
CA ALA A 51 3.13 -2.45 1.87
C ALA A 51 2.97 -2.02 3.34
N SER A 52 1.83 -1.45 3.70
CA SER A 52 1.49 -1.06 5.07
C SER A 52 0.70 -2.13 5.83
N SER A 53 0.72 -2.05 7.17
CA SER A 53 -0.12 -2.92 8.01
C SER A 53 -1.61 -2.60 7.86
N THR A 54 -1.96 -1.35 7.52
CA THR A 54 -3.35 -0.92 7.30
C THR A 54 -3.91 -1.56 6.03
N CYS A 55 -3.17 -1.52 4.92
CA CYS A 55 -3.55 -2.20 3.69
C CYS A 55 -3.57 -3.73 3.84
N TRP A 56 -2.70 -4.29 4.69
CA TRP A 56 -2.78 -5.70 5.03
C TRP A 56 -4.07 -6.06 5.79
N TYR A 57 -4.54 -5.21 6.72
CA TYR A 57 -5.84 -5.41 7.38
C TYR A 57 -7.00 -5.32 6.40
N LEU A 58 -6.96 -4.38 5.45
CA LEU A 58 -7.93 -4.31 4.36
C LEU A 58 -7.94 -5.60 3.54
N ALA A 59 -6.76 -6.07 3.11
CA ALA A 59 -6.63 -7.31 2.34
C ALA A 59 -7.23 -8.53 3.06
N LYS A 60 -7.16 -8.60 4.40
CA LYS A 60 -7.82 -9.66 5.17
C LYS A 60 -9.34 -9.62 5.09
N GLN A 61 -9.92 -8.43 4.97
CA GLN A 61 -11.36 -8.20 4.99
C GLN A 61 -11.98 -8.16 3.60
N LEU A 62 -11.17 -8.15 2.53
CA LEU A 62 -11.67 -8.15 1.17
C LEU A 62 -12.54 -9.39 0.89
N PRO A 63 -13.75 -9.21 0.35
CA PRO A 63 -14.55 -10.32 -0.15
C PRO A 63 -13.88 -10.94 -1.38
N ASP A 64 -14.16 -12.22 -1.66
CA ASP A 64 -13.63 -12.90 -2.85
C ASP A 64 -14.50 -12.61 -4.07
N ILE A 65 -14.39 -11.39 -4.60
CA ILE A 65 -15.18 -10.87 -5.72
C ILE A 65 -14.27 -10.52 -6.91
N ASN A 66 -14.87 -10.28 -8.08
CA ASN A 66 -14.14 -9.94 -9.29
C ASN A 66 -13.53 -8.53 -9.20
N ILE A 67 -12.30 -8.42 -8.71
CA ILE A 67 -11.51 -7.18 -8.63
C ILE A 67 -10.04 -7.47 -8.93
N THR A 68 -9.30 -6.45 -9.33
CA THR A 68 -7.86 -6.53 -9.50
C THR A 68 -7.16 -5.81 -8.35
N ILE A 69 -6.24 -6.50 -7.67
CA ILE A 69 -5.37 -5.91 -6.65
C ILE A 69 -3.96 -5.79 -7.20
N PHE A 70 -3.43 -4.57 -7.26
CA PHE A 70 -2.03 -4.29 -7.49
C PHE A 70 -1.31 -3.98 -6.16
N THR A 71 -0.19 -4.63 -5.86
CA THR A 71 0.56 -4.35 -4.64
C THR A 71 2.06 -4.63 -4.79
N ASN A 72 2.89 -3.93 -4.03
CA ASN A 72 4.29 -4.30 -3.86
C ASN A 72 4.54 -5.20 -2.63
N SER A 73 3.50 -5.61 -1.91
CA SER A 73 3.62 -6.31 -0.62
C SER A 73 3.52 -7.82 -0.74
N ILE A 74 4.57 -8.55 -0.37
CA ILE A 74 4.51 -10.03 -0.31
C ILE A 74 3.47 -10.51 0.70
N ARG A 75 3.24 -9.74 1.78
CA ARG A 75 2.28 -10.10 2.82
C ARG A 75 0.85 -10.00 2.33
N ILE A 76 0.54 -8.98 1.51
CA ILE A 76 -0.77 -8.86 0.87
C ILE A 76 -0.93 -9.96 -0.17
N CYS A 77 0.09 -10.23 -0.98
CA CYS A 77 0.04 -11.33 -1.94
C CYS A 77 -0.27 -12.68 -1.26
N HIS A 78 0.43 -12.98 -0.17
CA HIS A 78 0.17 -14.19 0.59
C HIS A 78 -1.25 -14.21 1.19
N GLN A 79 -1.70 -13.07 1.74
CA GLN A 79 -3.03 -12.94 2.34
C GLN A 79 -4.17 -13.18 1.32
N LEU A 80 -3.98 -12.75 0.08
CA LEU A 80 -4.97 -12.86 -0.99
C LEU A 80 -4.80 -14.12 -1.85
N SER A 81 -3.73 -14.89 -1.68
CA SER A 81 -3.41 -16.07 -2.51
C SER A 81 -4.51 -17.12 -2.65
N LYS A 82 -5.45 -17.18 -1.69
CA LYS A 82 -6.58 -18.11 -1.69
C LYS A 82 -7.87 -17.55 -2.29
N LYS A 83 -7.90 -16.26 -2.62
CA LYS A 83 -9.06 -15.56 -3.20
C LYS A 83 -9.03 -15.77 -4.71
N LYS A 84 -9.96 -16.57 -5.23
CA LYS A 84 -9.90 -17.06 -6.62
C LYS A 84 -10.48 -16.05 -7.62
N ASN A 85 -11.37 -15.16 -7.16
CA ASN A 85 -12.01 -14.16 -7.99
C ASN A 85 -11.22 -12.85 -8.02
N ILE A 86 -10.24 -12.69 -7.12
CA ILE A 86 -9.33 -11.54 -7.12
C ILE A 86 -8.18 -11.81 -8.09
N GLN A 87 -8.05 -10.99 -9.13
CA GLN A 87 -6.82 -10.94 -9.91
C GLN A 87 -5.74 -10.22 -9.11
N LEU A 88 -4.69 -10.94 -8.72
CA LEU A 88 -3.61 -10.40 -7.91
C LEU A 88 -2.37 -10.10 -8.76
N ILE A 89 -1.98 -8.84 -8.83
CA ILE A 89 -0.78 -8.35 -9.52
C ILE A 89 0.22 -7.87 -8.46
N SER A 90 1.39 -8.49 -8.45
CA SER A 90 2.53 -8.00 -7.68
C SER A 90 3.38 -7.09 -8.56
N SER A 91 3.88 -5.97 -8.03
CA SER A 91 4.83 -5.12 -8.76
C SER A 91 6.09 -5.90 -9.19
N GLY A 92 6.44 -6.98 -8.48
CA GLY A 92 7.68 -7.72 -8.68
C GLY A 92 8.92 -6.83 -8.48
N GLY A 93 10.11 -7.34 -8.81
CA GLY A 93 11.38 -6.64 -8.65
C GLY A 93 12.23 -7.22 -7.52
N VAL A 94 13.03 -6.38 -6.86
CA VAL A 94 13.95 -6.81 -5.79
C VAL A 94 13.23 -6.85 -4.46
N LEU A 95 13.24 -7.99 -3.77
CA LEU A 95 12.61 -8.14 -2.46
C LEU A 95 13.43 -7.48 -1.35
N HIS A 96 12.90 -6.41 -0.74
CA HIS A 96 13.46 -5.84 0.48
C HIS A 96 12.99 -6.64 1.70
N ARG A 97 13.77 -7.66 2.11
CA ARG A 97 13.37 -8.65 3.13
C ARG A 97 12.89 -8.05 4.46
N LYS A 98 13.53 -7.00 4.99
CA LYS A 98 13.12 -6.35 6.26
C LYS A 98 11.68 -5.84 6.23
N TYR A 99 11.28 -5.21 5.12
CA TYR A 99 9.96 -4.62 4.94
C TYR A 99 9.00 -5.55 4.21
N ALA A 100 9.50 -6.63 3.61
CA ALA A 100 8.77 -7.63 2.84
C ALA A 100 7.91 -6.99 1.73
N CYS A 101 8.54 -6.07 1.00
CA CYS A 101 7.99 -5.43 -0.18
C CYS A 101 8.98 -5.53 -1.33
N TYR A 102 8.47 -5.42 -2.55
CA TYR A 102 9.30 -5.35 -3.74
C TYR A 102 9.64 -3.89 -4.07
N ILE A 103 10.90 -3.67 -4.40
CA ILE A 103 11.42 -2.43 -4.98
C ILE A 103 11.49 -2.65 -6.49
N ASN A 104 10.83 -1.78 -7.25
CA ASN A 104 10.81 -1.86 -8.70
C ASN A 104 10.99 -0.46 -9.30
N SER A 105 12.06 -0.27 -10.07
CA SER A 105 12.33 0.99 -10.78
C SER A 105 11.28 1.32 -11.84
N SER A 106 10.58 0.31 -12.37
CA SER A 106 9.50 0.46 -13.36
C SER A 106 8.12 0.55 -12.72
N LEU A 107 8.02 0.70 -11.39
CA LEU A 107 6.75 0.75 -10.66
C LEU A 107 5.79 1.81 -11.21
N ILE A 108 6.30 3.03 -11.41
CA ILE A 108 5.49 4.15 -11.90
C ILE A 108 4.91 3.82 -13.28
N THR A 109 5.72 3.26 -14.18
CA THR A 109 5.28 2.86 -15.52
C THR A 109 4.23 1.74 -15.47
N GLN A 110 4.41 0.75 -14.61
CA GLN A 110 3.42 -0.31 -14.42
C GLN A 110 2.08 0.26 -13.95
N LEU A 111 2.12 1.20 -13.00
CA LEU A 111 0.93 1.82 -12.46
C LEU A 111 0.25 2.77 -13.45
N LYS A 112 1.00 3.46 -14.31
CA LYS A 112 0.44 4.26 -15.41
C LYS A 112 -0.30 3.42 -16.45
N ASN A 113 0.09 2.16 -16.61
CA ASN A 113 -0.59 1.23 -17.52
C ASN A 113 -1.84 0.57 -16.89
N LEU A 114 -2.11 0.84 -15.61
CA LEU A 114 -3.29 0.37 -14.91
C LEU A 114 -4.22 1.55 -14.67
N GLU A 115 -5.48 1.43 -15.09
CA GLU A 115 -6.53 2.39 -14.75
C GLU A 115 -6.97 2.15 -13.30
N ILE A 116 -6.16 2.61 -12.33
CA ILE A 116 -6.45 2.41 -10.91
C ILE A 116 -7.67 3.26 -10.50
N ASP A 117 -8.75 2.58 -10.13
CA ASP A 117 -9.96 3.22 -9.59
C ASP A 117 -9.74 3.72 -8.16
N LEU A 118 -8.96 2.98 -7.37
CA LEU A 118 -8.77 3.29 -5.96
C LEU A 118 -7.34 2.96 -5.51
N PHE A 119 -6.63 3.97 -5.01
CA PHE A 119 -5.32 3.78 -4.38
C PHE A 119 -5.42 3.99 -2.88
N ILE A 120 -5.13 2.94 -2.10
CA ILE A 120 -5.11 2.98 -0.64
C ILE A 120 -3.68 2.77 -0.16
N PHE A 121 -3.21 3.69 0.68
CA PHE A 121 -1.89 3.67 1.27
C PHE A 121 -1.92 4.24 2.69
N SER A 122 -0.89 3.96 3.47
CA SER A 122 -0.69 4.55 4.81
C SER A 122 0.37 5.65 4.75
N CYS A 123 0.46 6.50 5.76
CA CYS A 123 1.63 7.33 6.02
C CYS A 123 1.93 7.30 7.52
N ASP A 124 3.13 7.70 7.92
CA ASP A 124 3.49 7.88 9.33
C ASP A 124 2.93 9.19 9.88
N GLY A 125 2.75 10.20 9.02
CA GLY A 125 2.13 11.46 9.40
C GLY A 125 1.78 12.33 8.20
N ILE A 126 1.00 13.37 8.48
CA ILE A 126 0.67 14.46 7.56
C ILE A 126 1.03 15.74 8.30
N ASP A 127 1.77 16.65 7.66
CA ASP A 127 2.06 17.95 8.26
C ASP A 127 0.97 18.99 7.98
N ALA A 128 1.14 20.19 8.56
CA ALA A 128 0.19 21.29 8.41
C ALA A 128 0.02 21.78 6.95
N ASN A 129 0.97 21.47 6.06
CA ASN A 129 0.90 21.81 4.64
C ASN A 129 0.23 20.70 3.82
N GLY A 130 -0.11 19.57 4.43
CA GLY A 130 -0.66 18.40 3.76
C GLY A 130 0.39 17.50 3.11
N ASP A 131 1.68 17.73 3.37
CA ASP A 131 2.74 16.82 2.89
C ASP A 131 2.69 15.51 3.70
N LEU A 132 2.84 14.40 2.99
CA LEU A 132 2.82 13.06 3.57
C LEU A 132 4.23 12.66 4.00
N TRP A 133 4.33 12.04 5.16
CA TRP A 133 5.59 11.57 5.72
C TRP A 133 5.60 10.05 5.84
N ASP A 134 6.67 9.43 5.37
CA ASP A 134 6.93 7.99 5.52
C ASP A 134 8.40 7.78 5.86
N SER A 135 8.65 7.06 6.94
CA SER A 135 9.98 6.69 7.42
C SER A 135 10.66 5.64 6.53
N ASN A 136 9.90 4.94 5.70
CA ASN A 136 10.40 3.99 4.72
C ASN A 136 10.42 4.59 3.30
N ILE A 137 11.62 4.82 2.78
CA ILE A 137 11.81 5.41 1.45
C ILE A 137 11.21 4.54 0.33
N ASP A 138 11.23 3.22 0.47
CA ASP A 138 10.65 2.30 -0.54
C ASP A 138 9.12 2.44 -0.59
N ASN A 139 8.50 2.68 0.56
CA ASN A 139 7.07 2.97 0.65
C ASN A 139 6.75 4.37 0.13
N ALA A 140 7.61 5.36 0.43
CA ALA A 140 7.46 6.72 -0.08
C ALA A 140 7.50 6.74 -1.61
N GLN A 141 8.45 6.02 -2.23
CA GLN A 141 8.52 5.89 -3.70
C GLN A 141 7.26 5.26 -4.31
N PHE A 142 6.65 4.28 -3.61
CA PHE A 142 5.36 3.72 -4.04
C PHE A 142 4.21 4.74 -3.97
N LYS A 143 4.36 5.82 -3.18
CA LYS A 143 3.32 6.85 -2.95
C LYS A 143 3.56 8.13 -3.74
N GLU A 144 4.76 8.34 -4.27
CA GLU A 144 5.11 9.48 -5.14
C GLU A 144 4.38 9.45 -6.50
N ILE A 145 3.48 8.49 -6.72
CA ILE A 145 2.60 8.44 -7.87
C ILE A 145 1.71 9.67 -7.85
N ASN A 146 1.93 10.56 -8.82
CA ASN A 146 1.03 11.65 -9.11
C ASN A 146 -0.01 11.15 -10.14
N PRO A 147 -1.25 10.81 -9.73
CA PRO A 147 -2.27 10.29 -10.63
C PRO A 147 -2.68 11.25 -11.76
N ASN A 148 -2.21 12.52 -11.76
CA ASN A 148 -2.51 13.52 -12.80
C ASN A 148 -1.24 13.99 -13.57
N SER A 149 -0.33 13.09 -13.91
CA SER A 149 0.72 13.37 -14.90
C SER A 149 0.41 12.68 -16.23
N ALA A 150 -0.71 13.11 -16.81
CA ALA A 150 -1.06 12.99 -18.23
C ALA A 150 -1.37 14.41 -18.74
#